data_AF-A0A7W9SUA4-F1
#
_entry.id   AF-A0A7W9SUA4-F1
#
_cell.length_a   1.000
_cell.length_b   1.000
_cell.length_c   1.000
_cell.angle_alpha   90.00
_cell.angle_beta   90.00
_cell.angle_gamma   90.00
#
_symmetry.space_group_name_H-M   'P 1'
#
loop_
_entity.id
_entity.type
_entity.pdbx_description
1 polymer ?
#
loop_
_entity_poly.entity_id
_entity_poly.type
_entity_poly.pdbx_seq_one_letter_code
_entity_poly.pdbx_strand_id
1 'polypeptide(L)'
;MGYKRRTSLALEAAQTRRDNLKKIDPALDLGHGNTLAAYESEIVAVQAKLSAYNQILAAADDALNQLQDAEKTLKKRSTRMLAGVGAAFGKESSQYEMAGGTREGGG
;
A
#
# COMPACT_ATOMS: atom_id res chain seq x y z
N MET A 1 6.45 -5.27 -4.88
CA MET A 1 5.38 -4.86 -5.83
C MET A 1 4.68 -3.71 -5.17
N GLY A 2 4.72 -2.51 -5.75
CA GLY A 2 4.00 -1.35 -5.21
C GLY A 2 2.55 -1.35 -5.66
N TYR A 3 1.62 -0.99 -4.80
CA TYR A 3 0.23 -0.73 -5.12
C TYR A 3 0.16 0.33 -6.23
N LYS A 4 -0.44 -0.04 -7.37
CA LYS A 4 -0.61 0.89 -8.49
C LYS A 4 -1.73 1.87 -8.17
N ARG A 5 -1.47 3.18 -8.33
CA ARG A 5 -2.51 4.22 -8.22
C ARG A 5 -3.69 3.91 -9.15
N ARG A 6 -4.90 4.10 -8.64
CA ARG A 6 -6.14 3.91 -9.39
C ARG A 6 -6.47 5.16 -10.20
N THR A 7 -6.85 4.96 -11.46
CA THR A 7 -7.46 5.97 -12.33
C THR A 7 -8.96 5.71 -12.48
N SER A 8 -9.72 6.71 -12.95
CA SER A 8 -11.18 6.60 -13.08
C SER A 8 -11.66 7.17 -14.42
N LEU A 9 -11.96 6.27 -15.36
CA LEU A 9 -12.54 6.62 -16.66
C LEU A 9 -13.91 7.30 -16.51
N ALA A 10 -14.69 6.91 -15.51
CA ALA A 10 -15.98 7.54 -15.22
C ALA A 10 -15.81 9.02 -14.83
N LEU A 11 -14.75 9.35 -14.10
CA LEU A 11 -14.45 10.72 -13.69
C LEU A 11 -13.97 11.57 -14.88
N GLU A 12 -13.11 11.02 -15.73
CA GLU A 12 -12.66 11.68 -16.98
C GLU A 12 -13.84 11.95 -17.92
N ALA A 13 -14.73 10.97 -18.09
CA ALA A 13 -15.94 11.12 -18.88
C ALA A 13 -16.89 12.17 -18.28
N ALA A 14 -17.02 12.21 -16.95
CA ALA A 14 -17.86 13.18 -16.26
C ALA A 14 -17.34 14.62 -16.38
N GLN A 15 -16.03 14.83 -16.26
CA GLN A 15 -15.39 16.12 -16.47
C GLN A 15 -15.58 16.62 -17.91
N THR A 16 -15.35 15.74 -18.88
CA THR A 16 -15.58 16.05 -20.30
C THR A 16 -17.04 16.46 -20.55
N ARG A 17 -17.98 15.72 -19.97
CA ARG A 17 -19.41 16.03 -20.08
C ARG A 17 -19.74 17.37 -19.43
N ARG A 18 -19.25 17.64 -18.22
CA ARG A 18 -19.40 18.92 -17.52
C ARG A 18 -18.92 20.09 -18.40
N ASP A 19 -17.74 19.97 -19.00
CA ASP A 19 -17.16 21.05 -19.82
C ASP A 19 -18.01 21.34 -21.06
N ASN A 20 -18.60 20.30 -21.65
CA ASN A 20 -19.55 20.47 -22.76
C ASN A 20 -20.86 21.10 -22.29
N LEU A 21 -21.42 20.68 -21.15
CA LEU A 21 -22.65 21.26 -20.59
C LEU A 21 -22.47 22.74 -20.24
N LYS A 22 -21.31 23.10 -19.67
CA LYS A 22 -20.96 24.48 -19.31
C LYS A 22 -20.89 25.43 -20.51
N LYS A 23 -20.53 24.91 -21.69
CA LYS A 23 -20.55 25.66 -22.95
C LYS A 23 -21.97 25.89 -23.49
N ILE A 24 -22.91 25.01 -23.16
CA ILE A 24 -24.32 25.16 -23.54
C ILE A 24 -24.95 26.24 -22.67
N ASP A 25 -24.85 26.08 -21.35
CA ASP A 25 -25.32 27.06 -20.37
C ASP A 25 -24.54 26.88 -19.05
N PRO A 26 -23.81 27.90 -18.57
CA PRO A 26 -23.09 27.82 -17.30
C PRO A 26 -24.00 27.75 -16.07
N ALA A 27 -25.29 28.11 -16.21
CA ALA A 27 -26.31 28.02 -15.16
C ALA A 27 -27.33 26.89 -15.46
N LEU A 28 -26.96 25.91 -16.30
CA LEU A 28 -27.86 24.85 -16.74
C LEU A 28 -28.56 24.17 -15.58
N ASP A 29 -29.89 24.21 -15.62
CA ASP A 29 -30.81 23.52 -14.71
C ASP A 29 -31.81 22.71 -15.54
N LEU A 30 -31.75 21.39 -15.40
CA LEU A 30 -32.66 20.45 -16.09
C LEU A 30 -33.86 20.06 -15.22
N GLY A 31 -34.05 20.74 -14.08
CA GLY A 31 -35.08 20.44 -13.10
C GLY A 31 -34.73 19.24 -12.21
N HIS A 32 -35.52 19.02 -11.17
CA HIS A 32 -35.40 17.87 -10.25
C HIS A 32 -34.00 17.71 -9.62
N GLY A 33 -33.28 18.82 -9.41
CA GLY A 33 -31.93 18.80 -8.83
C GLY A 33 -30.81 18.47 -9.83
N ASN A 34 -31.13 18.22 -11.11
CA ASN A 34 -30.16 18.02 -12.18
C ASN A 34 -29.61 19.37 -12.67
N THR A 35 -28.87 20.04 -11.79
CA THR A 35 -28.16 21.28 -12.11
C THR A 35 -26.71 21.00 -12.44
N LEU A 36 -26.11 21.84 -13.27
CA LEU A 36 -24.66 21.77 -13.52
C LEU A 36 -23.85 21.93 -12.24
N ALA A 37 -24.31 22.76 -11.30
CA ALA A 37 -23.69 22.95 -9.99
C ALA A 37 -23.70 21.68 -9.13
N ALA A 38 -24.84 20.96 -9.07
CA ALA A 38 -24.94 19.69 -8.37
C ALA A 38 -23.99 18.64 -8.99
N TYR A 39 -23.95 18.59 -10.32
CA TYR A 39 -23.05 17.68 -11.04
C TYR A 39 -21.56 18.00 -10.80
N GLU A 40 -21.18 19.29 -10.79
CA GLU A 40 -19.83 19.74 -10.44
C GLU A 40 -19.44 19.31 -9.02
N SER A 41 -20.35 19.47 -8.05
CA SER A 41 -20.14 19.03 -6.66
C SER A 41 -19.89 17.53 -6.56
N GLU A 42 -20.69 16.72 -7.27
CA GLU A 42 -20.49 15.26 -7.30
C GLU A 42 -19.15 14.86 -7.92
N ILE A 43 -18.74 15.49 -9.02
CA ILE A 43 -17.42 15.25 -9.64
C ILE A 43 -16.30 15.53 -8.64
N VAL A 44 -16.37 16.65 -7.91
CA VAL A 44 -15.38 17.01 -6.87
C VAL A 44 -15.38 15.99 -5.74
N ALA A 45 -16.55 15.55 -5.28
CA ALA A 45 -16.67 14.56 -4.22
C ALA A 45 -16.04 13.20 -4.63
N VAL A 46 -16.26 12.76 -5.87
CA VAL A 46 -15.65 11.53 -6.39
C VAL A 46 -14.13 11.70 -6.56
N GLN A 47 -13.66 12.86 -7.03
CA GLN A 47 -12.23 13.16 -7.13
C GLN A 47 -11.53 13.11 -5.77
N ALA A 48 -12.15 13.68 -4.73
CA ALA A 48 -11.63 13.65 -3.37
C ALA A 48 -11.52 12.22 -2.84
N LYS A 49 -12.56 11.39 -3.05
CA LYS A 49 -12.55 9.97 -2.66
C LYS A 49 -11.47 9.18 -3.39
N LEU A 50 -11.29 9.39 -4.69
CA LEU A 50 -10.24 8.74 -5.48
C LEU A 50 -8.84 9.13 -4.98
N SER A 51 -8.65 10.41 -4.67
CA SER A 51 -7.39 10.93 -4.12
C SER A 51 -7.07 10.29 -2.76
N ALA A 52 -8.04 10.28 -1.84
CA ALA A 52 -7.90 9.68 -0.52
C ALA A 52 -7.57 8.18 -0.62
N TYR A 53 -8.25 7.45 -1.51
CA TYR A 53 -7.96 6.04 -1.76
C TYR A 53 -6.52 5.82 -2.23
N ASN A 54 -6.05 6.64 -3.18
CA ASN A 54 -4.67 6.55 -3.67
C ASN A 54 -3.62 6.93 -2.62
N GLN A 55 -3.94 7.82 -1.68
CA GLN A 55 -3.08 8.13 -0.53
C GLN A 55 -2.95 6.93 0.41
N ILE A 56 -4.07 6.24 0.69
CA ILE A 56 -4.06 5.01 1.50
C ILE A 56 -3.19 3.94 0.85
N LEU A 57 -3.29 3.75 -0.48
CA LEU A 57 -2.43 2.80 -1.18
C LEU A 57 -0.95 3.14 -1.06
N ALA A 58 -0.60 4.42 -1.19
CA ALA A 58 0.79 4.85 -1.03
C ALA A 58 1.31 4.63 0.40
N ALA A 59 0.47 4.87 1.42
CA ALA A 59 0.83 4.59 2.81
C ALA A 59 0.99 3.09 3.08
N ALA A 60 0.15 2.25 2.47
CA ALA A 60 0.26 0.80 2.56
C ALA A 60 1.56 0.27 1.92
N ASP A 61 1.96 0.85 0.78
CA ASP A 61 3.25 0.53 0.14
C ASP A 61 4.43 0.87 1.05
N ASP A 62 4.42 2.05 1.66
CA ASP A 62 5.48 2.46 2.57
C ASP A 62 5.57 1.55 3.80
N ALA A 63 4.41 1.25 4.41
CA ALA A 63 4.33 0.31 5.53
C ALA A 63 4.87 -1.08 5.17
N LEU A 64 4.57 -1.57 3.96
CA LEU A 64 5.09 -2.84 3.48
C LEU A 64 6.61 -2.81 3.32
N ASN A 65 7.17 -1.73 2.77
CA ASN A 65 8.63 -1.58 2.64
C ASN A 65 9.31 -1.58 4.01
N GLN A 66 8.76 -0.82 4.96
CA GLN A 66 9.28 -0.76 6.33
C GLN A 66 9.25 -2.13 7.02
N LEU A 67 8.15 -2.88 6.86
CA LEU A 67 8.03 -4.23 7.39
C LEU A 67 9.10 -5.16 6.79
N GLN A 68 9.27 -5.15 5.47
CA GLN A 68 10.26 -5.99 4.79
C GLN A 68 11.69 -5.67 5.25
N ASP A 69 12.00 -4.41 5.51
CA ASP A 69 13.32 -4.02 6.00
C ASP A 69 13.54 -4.42 7.46
N ALA A 70 12.50 -4.35 8.29
CA ALA A 70 12.53 -4.89 9.65
C ALA A 70 12.73 -6.41 9.64
N GLU A 71 12.02 -7.14 8.78
CA GLU A 71 12.15 -8.60 8.62
C GLU A 71 13.55 -9.01 8.15
N LYS A 72 14.13 -8.29 7.18
CA LYS A 72 15.52 -8.51 6.74
C LYS A 72 16.51 -8.30 7.89
N THR A 73 16.30 -7.27 8.70
CA THR A 73 17.14 -6.96 9.86
C THR A 73 17.02 -8.05 10.93
N LEU A 74 15.80 -8.49 11.21
CA LEU A 74 15.53 -9.57 12.15
C LEU A 74 16.19 -10.87 11.68
N LYS A 75 16.04 -11.25 10.41
CA LYS A 75 16.68 -12.44 9.84
C LYS A 75 18.20 -12.41 10.03
N LYS A 76 18.86 -11.28 9.74
CA LYS A 76 20.31 -11.11 9.96
C LYS A 76 20.69 -11.28 11.44
N ARG A 77 19.89 -10.74 12.36
CA ARG A 77 20.11 -10.92 13.80
C ARG A 77 19.93 -12.37 14.22
N SER A 78 18.89 -13.06 13.75
CA SER A 78 18.66 -14.47 14.06
C SER A 78 19.85 -15.34 13.63
N THR A 79 20.41 -15.10 12.44
CA THR A 79 21.63 -15.79 12.01
C THR A 79 22.82 -15.53 12.93
N ARG A 80 23.01 -14.28 13.38
CA ARG A 80 24.08 -13.94 14.34
C ARG A 80 23.87 -14.56 15.71
N MET A 81 22.63 -14.62 16.19
CA MET A 81 22.30 -15.27 17.46
C MET A 81 22.64 -16.75 17.41
N LEU A 82 22.24 -17.45 16.35
CA LEU A 82 22.58 -18.86 16.17
C LEU A 82 24.10 -19.07 16.11
N ALA A 83 24.82 -18.24 15.35
CA ALA A 83 26.28 -18.30 15.28
C ALA A 83 26.94 -18.04 16.66
N GLY A 84 26.40 -17.10 17.44
CA GLY A 84 26.84 -16.82 18.80
C GLY A 84 26.63 -17.99 19.76
N VAL A 85 25.50 -18.70 19.66
CA VAL A 85 25.26 -19.94 20.41
C VAL A 85 26.31 -21.00 20.02
N GLY A 86 26.59 -21.15 18.73
CA GLY A 86 27.64 -22.07 18.25
C GLY A 86 29.03 -21.70 18.77
N ALA A 87 29.34 -20.40 18.86
CA ALA A 87 30.61 -19.92 19.40
C ALA A 87 30.74 -20.12 20.92
N ALA A 88 29.64 -19.98 21.67
CA ALA A 88 29.63 -20.07 23.13
C ALA A 88 29.55 -21.51 23.66
N PHE A 89 28.76 -22.37 23.01
CA PHE A 89 28.49 -23.73 23.48
C PHE A 89 29.10 -24.82 22.58
N GLY A 90 29.61 -24.46 21.40
CA GLY A 90 30.05 -25.40 20.38
C GLY A 90 28.88 -25.89 19.51
N LYS A 91 29.16 -26.14 18.23
CA LYS A 91 28.15 -26.60 17.27
C LYS A 91 27.67 -28.04 17.48
N GLU A 92 28.41 -28.86 18.22
CA GLU A 92 28.01 -30.22 18.56
C GLU A 92 27.08 -30.27 19.79
N SER A 93 26.87 -29.12 20.45
CA SER A 93 26.10 -29.04 21.69
C SER A 93 24.58 -29.13 21.47
N SER A 94 23.88 -29.65 22.47
CA SER A 94 22.41 -29.67 22.49
C SER A 94 21.83 -28.26 22.41
N GLN A 95 22.51 -27.25 22.98
CA GLN A 95 22.09 -25.85 22.96
C GLN A 95 22.08 -25.28 21.53
N TYR A 96 23.03 -25.68 20.69
CA TYR A 96 23.08 -25.25 19.30
C TYR A 96 21.90 -25.82 18.50
N GLU A 97 21.53 -27.09 18.73
CA GLU A 97 20.34 -27.69 18.13
C GLU A 97 19.05 -27.02 18.63
N MET A 98 18.94 -26.79 19.93
CA MET A 98 17.79 -26.11 20.54
C MET A 98 17.61 -24.68 20.01
N ALA A 99 18.70 -24.00 19.63
CA ALA A 99 18.67 -22.69 18.99
C ALA A 99 18.29 -22.74 17.49
N GLY A 100 18.05 -23.93 16.94
CA GLY A 100 17.66 -24.16 15.55
C GLY A 100 18.83 -24.48 14.60
N GLY A 101 20.02 -24.78 15.11
CA GLY A 101 21.14 -25.29 14.32
C GLY A 101 21.07 -26.80 14.09
N THR A 102 21.84 -27.32 13.14
CA THR A 102 22.07 -28.77 13.00
C THR A 102 23.40 -29.10 13.65
N ARG A 103 23.45 -30.11 14.54
CA ARG A 103 24.70 -30.52 15.19
C ARG A 103 25.68 -31.05 14.15
N GLU A 104 26.90 -30.52 14.15
CA GLU A 104 28.03 -31.19 13.47
C GLU A 104 28.39 -32.41 14.34
N GLY A 105 28.61 -33.59 13.74
CA GLY A 105 29.04 -34.81 14.45
C GLY A 105 28.00 -35.94 14.62
N GLY A 106 26.77 -35.80 14.14
CA GLY A 106 25.77 -36.88 14.14
C GLY A 106 25.84 -37.78 12.90
N GLY A 107 26.82 -38.68 12.84
CA GLY A 107 26.93 -39.79 11.89
C GLY A 107 27.27 -41.07 12.63
#